data_AF-U6RSV5-F1
#
_entry.id   AF-U6RSV5-F1
#
_cell.length_a   1.000
_cell.length_b   1.000
_cell.length_c   1.000
_cell.angle_alpha   90.00
_cell.angle_beta   90.00
_cell.angle_gamma   90.00
#
_symmetry.space_group_name_H-M   'P 1'
#
loop_
_entity.id
_entity.type
_entity.pdbx_description
1 polymer ?
#
loop_
_entity_poly.entity_id
_entity_poly.type
_entity_poly.pdbx_seq_one_letter_code
_entity_poly.pdbx_strand_id
1 'polypeptide(L)' 'MRKHRKIVGRSYLYRVDDIIRIYDEHSRSGLSNREILRRHIWPKYHICEKTFYNIINASAEPRIIEGLKSINTQLSLF' A
#
# COMPACT_ATOMS: atom_id res chain seq x y z
N MET A 1 27.13 -7.80 -9.35
CA MET A 1 25.83 -7.65 -10.05
C MET A 1 25.11 -6.41 -9.51
N ARG A 2 25.08 -5.28 -10.25
CA ARG A 2 24.27 -4.12 -9.86
C ARG A 2 22.80 -4.45 -10.12
N LYS A 3 22.02 -4.71 -9.06
CA LYS A 3 20.56 -4.81 -9.17
C LYS A 3 20.05 -3.47 -9.69
N HIS A 4 19.50 -3.43 -10.91
CA HIS A 4 18.79 -2.25 -11.39
C HIS A 4 17.71 -1.89 -10.37
N ARG A 5 17.81 -0.69 -9.79
CA ARG A 5 16.76 -0.15 -8.93
C ARG A 5 15.53 0.04 -9.83
N LYS A 6 14.50 -0.80 -9.64
CA LYS A 6 13.19 -0.56 -10.24
C LYS A 6 12.72 0.81 -9.75
N ILE A 7 12.61 1.76 -10.66
CA ILE A 7 12.02 3.08 -10.37
C ILE A 7 10.54 2.82 -10.18
N VAL A 8 10.11 2.73 -8.93
CA VAL A 8 8.70 2.57 -8.58
C VAL A 8 8.07 3.96 -8.66
N GLY A 9 7.15 4.16 -9.60
CA GLY A 9 6.48 5.45 -9.77
C GLY A 9 5.71 5.84 -8.50
N ARG A 10 5.61 7.16 -8.24
CA ARG A 10 4.88 7.70 -7.08
C ARG A 10 3.42 7.21 -7.01
N SER A 11 2.79 6.94 -8.16
CA SER A 11 1.43 6.38 -8.24
C SER A 11 1.28 5.04 -7.53
N TYR A 12 2.31 4.17 -7.57
CA TYR A 12 2.28 2.90 -6.84
C TYR A 12 2.40 3.14 -5.33
N LEU A 13 3.24 4.08 -4.89
CA LEU A 13 3.36 4.45 -3.48
C LEU A 13 2.02 4.92 -2.90
N TYR A 14 1.31 5.81 -3.60
CA TYR A 14 -0.03 6.25 -3.19
C TYR A 14 -1.05 5.12 -3.16
N ARG A 15 -0.99 4.19 -4.14
CA ARG A 15 -1.88 3.03 -4.15
C ARG A 15 -1.63 2.12 -2.94
N VAL A 16 -0.36 1.89 -2.61
CA VAL A 16 0.04 1.08 -1.46
C VAL A 16 -0.46 1.74 -0.16
N ASP A 17 -0.22 3.03 0.02
CA ASP A 17 -0.68 3.81 1.17
C ASP A 17 -2.20 3.75 1.38
N ASP A 18 -2.97 3.98 0.32
CA ASP A 18 -4.44 4.01 0.41
C ASP A 18 -5.01 2.62 0.75
N ILE A 19 -4.42 1.55 0.20
CA ILE A 19 -4.82 0.16 0.52
C ILE A 19 -4.49 -0.19 1.98
N ILE A 20 -3.30 0.19 2.46
CA ILE A 20 -2.91 -0.07 3.85
C ILE A 20 -3.79 0.72 4.81
N ARG A 21 -4.14 1.96 4.48
CA ARG A 21 -5.01 2.78 5.33
C ARG A 21 -6.38 2.14 5.51
N ILE A 22 -7.00 1.69 4.41
CA ILE A 22 -8.26 0.94 4.44
C ILE A 22 -8.09 -0.36 5.27
N TYR A 23 -6.97 -1.05 5.09
CA TYR A 23 -6.68 -2.27 5.84
C TYR A 23 -6.54 -2.01 7.35
N ASP A 24 -5.78 -1.01 7.78
CA ASP A 24 -5.56 -0.70 9.19
C ASP A 24 -6.88 -0.32 9.88
N GLU A 25 -7.71 0.51 9.22
CA GLU A 25 -9.03 0.90 9.71
C GLU A 25 -9.94 -0.31 9.98
N HIS A 26 -10.03 -1.26 9.04
CA HIS A 26 -10.90 -2.43 9.18
C HIS A 26 -10.29 -3.58 9.97
N SER A 27 -8.95 -3.66 10.07
CA SER A 27 -8.27 -4.66 10.90
C SER A 27 -8.63 -4.51 12.38
N ARG A 28 -8.83 -3.26 12.83
CA ARG A 28 -9.25 -2.93 14.21
C ARG A 28 -10.68 -3.37 14.53
N SER A 29 -11.52 -3.57 13.51
CA SER A 29 -12.90 -4.03 13.66
C SER A 29 -13.03 -5.56 13.80
N GLY A 30 -11.93 -6.31 13.70
CA GLY A 30 -11.94 -7.78 13.84
C GLY A 30 -12.42 -8.54 12.61
N LEU A 31 -12.44 -7.91 11.44
CA LEU A 31 -12.82 -8.55 10.18
C LEU A 31 -11.69 -9.44 9.64
N SER A 32 -12.05 -10.53 8.97
CA SER A 32 -11.09 -11.38 8.25
C SER A 32 -10.47 -10.64 7.07
N ASN A 33 -9.18 -10.88 6.81
CA ASN A 33 -8.46 -10.31 5.66
C ASN A 33 -9.19 -10.52 4.32
N ARG A 34 -9.83 -11.68 4.12
CA ARG A 34 -10.60 -11.97 2.90
C ARG A 34 -11.87 -11.12 2.82
N GLU A 35 -12.49 -10.86 3.96
CA GLU A 35 -13.70 -10.05 4.08
C GLU A 35 -13.37 -8.57 3.80
N ILE A 36 -12.27 -8.08 4.38
CA ILE A 36 -11.77 -6.71 4.13
C ILE A 36 -11.45 -6.53 2.65
N LEU A 37 -10.75 -7.50 2.04
CA LEU A 37 -10.44 -7.49 0.62
C LEU A 37 -11.73 -7.42 -0.22
N ARG A 38 -12.72 -8.27 0.04
CA ARG A 38 -13.96 -8.31 -0.75
C ARG A 38 -14.83 -7.08 -0.58
N ARG A 39 -14.98 -6.57 0.65
CA ARG A 39 -15.92 -5.48 0.95
C ARG A 39 -15.36 -4.10 0.65
N HIS A 40 -14.08 -3.86 0.93
CA HIS A 40 -13.52 -2.50 0.92
C HIS A 40 -12.51 -2.27 -0.21
N ILE A 41 -11.70 -3.28 -0.55
CA ILE A 41 -10.57 -3.12 -1.47
C ILE A 41 -10.95 -3.54 -2.90
N TRP A 42 -11.68 -4.63 -3.06
CA TRP A 42 -12.07 -5.18 -4.36
C TRP A 42 -12.93 -4.21 -5.19
N PRO A 43 -13.95 -3.51 -4.64
CA PRO A 43 -14.78 -2.59 -5.42
C PRO A 43 -13.99 -1.43 -6.03
N LYS A 44 -12.87 -1.03 -5.41
CA LYS A 44 -12.07 0.12 -5.83
C LYS A 44 -10.89 -0.28 -6.72
N TYR A 45 -10.19 -1.36 -6.40
CA TYR A 45 -8.92 -1.72 -7.06
C TYR A 45 -8.98 -2.99 -7.90
N HIS A 46 -10.02 -3.82 -7.77
CA HIS A 46 -10.17 -5.09 -8.49
C HIS A 46 -8.92 -5.98 -8.41
N ILE A 47 -8.30 -6.07 -7.23
CA ILE A 47 -7.08 -6.85 -7.01
C ILE A 47 -7.38 -8.25 -6.48
N CYS A 48 -6.50 -9.18 -6.81
CA CYS A 48 -6.51 -10.54 -6.29
C CYS A 48 -5.91 -10.60 -4.87
N GLU A 49 -6.26 -11.64 -4.13
CA GLU A 49 -5.73 -11.91 -2.77
C GLU A 49 -4.20 -11.99 -2.73
N LYS A 50 -3.58 -12.63 -3.72
CA LYS A 50 -2.11 -12.66 -3.85
C LYS A 50 -1.50 -11.26 -3.98
N THR A 51 -2.14 -10.39 -4.77
CA THR A 51 -1.67 -9.01 -4.97
C THR A 51 -1.84 -8.20 -3.71
N PHE A 52 -2.92 -8.42 -2.96
CA PHE A 52 -3.15 -7.79 -1.66
C PHE A 52 -2.03 -8.12 -0.66
N TYR A 53 -1.69 -9.39 -0.47
CA TYR A 53 -0.58 -9.77 0.41
C TYR A 53 0.78 -9.25 -0.08
N ASN A 54 1.00 -9.22 -1.39
CA ASN A 54 2.22 -8.62 -1.95
C ASN A 54 2.32 -7.12 -1.62
N ILE A 55 1.21 -6.40 -1.63
CA ILE A 55 1.15 -4.98 -1.29
C ILE A 55 1.42 -4.76 0.21
N ILE A 56 0.82 -5.57 1.08
CA ILE A 56 1.10 -5.54 2.52
C ILE A 56 2.58 -5.84 2.79
N ASN A 57 3.15 -6.84 2.12
CA ASN A 57 4.57 -7.12 2.30
C ASN A 57 5.46 -5.99 1.76
N ALA A 58 5.07 -5.38 0.63
CA ALA A 58 5.77 -4.24 0.07
C ALA A 58 5.71 -3.01 0.99
N SER A 59 4.65 -2.83 1.77
CA SER A 59 4.53 -1.70 2.69
C SER A 59 5.57 -1.71 3.81
N ALA A 60 6.02 -2.90 4.19
CA ALA A 60 7.08 -3.08 5.17
C ALA A 60 8.49 -2.90 4.57
N GLU A 61 8.63 -2.77 3.24
CA GLU A 61 9.93 -2.57 2.62
C GLU A 61 10.44 -1.14 2.88
N PRO A 62 11.69 -0.96 3.37
CA PRO A 62 12.24 0.35 3.72
C PRO A 62 12.14 1.39 2.59
N ARG A 63 12.24 0.94 1.34
CA ARG A 63 12.13 1.79 0.15
C ARG A 63 10.77 2.46 0.01
N ILE A 64 9.69 1.74 0.33
CA ILE A 64 8.32 2.25 0.23
C ILE A 64 8.08 3.24 1.36
N ILE A 65 8.58 2.94 2.57
CA ILE A 65 8.49 3.82 3.74
C ILE A 65 9.25 5.14 3.48
N GLU A 66 10.47 5.08 2.96
CA GLU A 66 11.25 6.27 2.57
C GLU A 66 10.55 7.07 1.48
N GLY A 67 10.00 6.40 0.46
CA GLY A 67 9.22 7.03 -0.60
C GLY A 67 8.00 7.76 -0.07
N LEU A 68 7.23 7.14 0.83
CA LEU A 68 6.05 7.73 1.45
C LEU A 68 6.40 8.94 2.34
N LYS A 69 7.46 8.84 3.15
CA LYS A 69 7.97 9.96 3.94
C LYS A 69 8.34 11.14 3.05
N SER A 70 9.07 10.90 1.96
CA SER A 70 9.48 11.95 1.02
C SER A 70 8.28 12.68 0.39
N ILE A 71 7.20 11.96 0.11
CA ILE A 71 5.96 12.53 -0.45
C ILE A 71 5.25 13.40 0.58
N ASN A 72 5.09 12.90 1.81
CA ASN A 72 4.40 13.63 2.88
C ASN A 72 5.14 14.92 3.24
N THR A 73 6.47 14.89 3.30
CA THR A 73 7.29 16.09 3.53
C THR A 73 7.16 17.11 2.40
N GLN A 74 7.03 16.66 1.15
CA GLN A 74 6.83 17.56 0.01
C GLN A 74 5.46 18.27 0.08
N LEU A 75 4.41 17.59 0.56
CA LEU A 75 3.07 18.15 0.70
C LEU A 75 2.93 19.11 1.88
N SER A 76 3.72 18.93 2.94
CA SER A 76 3.69 19.81 4.12
C SER A 76 4.44 21.14 3.94
N LEU A 77 5.19 21.29 2.85
CA LEU A 77 5.97 22.49 2.53
C LEU A 77 5.17 23.55 1.75
N PHE A 78 3.92 23.25 1.39
CA PHE A 78 2.97 24.16 0.74
C PHE A 78 1.82 24.48 1.71
#